data_AF-A8LNS0-F1
#
_entry.id   AF-A8LNS0-F1
#
_cell.length_a   1.000
_cell.length_b   1.000
_cell.length_c   1.000
_cell.angle_alpha   90.00
_cell.angle_beta   90.00
_cell.angle_gamma   90.00
#
_symmetry.space_group_name_H-M   'P 1'
#
loop_
_entity.id
_entity.type
_entity.pdbx_description
1 polymer ?
#
loop_
_entity_poly.entity_id
_entity_poly.type
_entity_poly.pdbx_seq_one_letter_code
_entity_poly.pdbx_strand_id
1 'polypeptide(L)'
;MEDKKIFAAFGAVIGILLVFAVGRGLSGGDDTAALLDARTAPLTEAVADLESRLNAVQSRLDGELVKVQDAMDSRLADLQGAVDALVDQASGALAEEDLAALRIRLEELAMQSGDLSEMVAALGAASPPEKTLAPANEQASAPANEPAEEEAPGAPGLMPGQTALFADGAVRVFVSRLDPGANSLRASINGDRKTLREGIWRTVASGDGHCRITLEGLSRNGASISALCGDELPAAEGISPGETTILNDGSLRVFASRVTEDAARLSVNGEKVVLAAGDRATVMAGAQSCRLTLAQVDRGHATVGAECTDAVWQSAELGAGEAAILGDGAARVFVSLVQPDGTARIAVNGLALSTAQSGQTTAMADNCDLTVGDVSRRAAQFSFACYN
;
A
#
# COMPACT_ATOMS: atom_id res chain seq x y z
N MET A 1 21.82 25.93 3.85
CA MET A 1 23.29 26.18 3.88
C MET A 1 24.08 24.90 4.20
N GLU A 2 23.45 23.71 4.19
CA GLU A 2 24.08 22.45 4.63
C GLU A 2 24.50 21.53 3.48
N ASP A 3 24.00 21.72 2.25
CA ASP A 3 24.32 20.86 1.10
C ASP A 3 25.76 21.01 0.56
N LYS A 4 26.47 22.08 0.93
CA LYS A 4 27.88 22.27 0.53
C LYS A 4 28.85 21.32 1.26
N LYS A 5 28.44 20.66 2.36
CA LYS A 5 29.35 19.81 3.14
C LYS A 5 29.52 18.40 2.55
N ILE A 6 28.53 17.90 1.81
CA ILE A 6 28.59 16.54 1.23
C ILE A 6 29.50 16.50 -0.01
N PHE A 7 29.52 17.56 -0.82
CA PHE A 7 30.40 17.65 -1.99
C PHE A 7 31.89 17.84 -1.63
N ALA A 8 32.20 18.46 -0.50
CA ALA A 8 33.58 18.63 -0.05
C ALA A 8 34.25 17.31 0.38
N ALA A 9 33.47 16.33 0.84
CA ALA A 9 33.99 15.04 1.32
C ALA A 9 34.41 14.10 0.16
N PHE A 10 33.67 14.10 -0.94
CA PHE A 10 34.00 13.24 -2.10
C PHE A 10 35.25 13.71 -2.85
N GLY A 11 35.48 15.02 -2.96
CA GLY A 11 36.70 15.56 -3.56
C GLY A 11 37.98 15.22 -2.78
N ALA A 12 37.90 15.14 -1.45
CA ALA A 12 39.05 14.86 -0.59
C ALA A 12 39.57 13.42 -0.71
N VAL A 13 38.69 12.44 -0.92
CA VAL A 13 39.08 11.02 -1.00
C VAL A 13 39.81 10.72 -2.32
N ILE A 14 39.37 11.33 -3.43
CA ILE A 14 40.03 11.16 -4.74
C ILE A 14 41.39 11.87 -4.75
N GLY A 15 41.49 13.05 -4.11
CA GLY A 15 42.76 13.76 -3.97
C GLY A 15 43.81 13.00 -3.15
N ILE A 16 43.41 12.33 -2.06
CA ILE A 16 44.33 11.58 -1.19
C ILE A 16 44.85 10.29 -1.87
N LEU A 17 44.02 9.60 -2.65
CA LEU A 17 44.45 8.41 -3.39
C LEU A 17 45.44 8.72 -4.52
N LEU A 18 45.31 9.88 -5.17
CA LEU A 18 46.25 10.33 -6.21
C LEU A 18 47.61 10.73 -5.64
N VAL A 19 47.64 11.38 -4.47
CA VAL A 19 48.90 11.81 -3.83
C VAL A 19 49.70 10.61 -3.28
N PHE A 20 49.04 9.55 -2.81
CA PHE A 20 49.73 8.38 -2.24
C PHE A 20 50.38 7.48 -3.31
N ALA A 21 49.88 7.47 -4.54
CA ALA A 21 50.44 6.68 -5.64
C ALA A 21 51.73 7.30 -6.23
N VAL A 22 51.89 8.62 -6.16
CA VAL A 22 53.05 9.33 -6.71
C VAL A 22 54.25 9.33 -5.74
N GLY A 23 54.02 9.19 -4.44
CA GLY A 23 55.05 9.40 -3.42
C GLY A 23 56.06 8.27 -3.18
N ARG A 24 55.88 7.05 -3.74
CA ARG A 24 56.64 5.87 -3.26
C ARG A 24 57.61 5.19 -4.21
N GLY A 25 57.87 5.75 -5.38
CA GLY A 25 59.01 5.32 -6.17
C GLY A 25 58.94 5.90 -7.56
N LEU A 26 60.04 6.54 -8.00
CA LEU A 26 60.57 6.55 -9.37
C LEU A 26 61.59 7.69 -9.48
N SER A 27 62.86 7.37 -9.23
CA SER A 27 63.99 8.13 -9.79
C SER A 27 64.11 7.73 -11.27
N GLY A 28 63.20 8.25 -12.09
CA GLY A 28 63.07 8.04 -13.53
C GLY A 28 62.01 9.01 -14.07
N GLY A 29 62.41 10.27 -14.24
CA GLY A 29 61.52 11.45 -14.24
C GLY A 29 60.72 11.75 -15.50
N ASP A 30 61.02 11.14 -16.65
CA ASP A 30 60.45 11.60 -17.92
C ASP A 30 59.32 10.68 -18.47
N ASP A 31 59.43 9.35 -18.31
CA ASP A 31 58.42 8.41 -18.85
C ASP A 31 57.14 8.33 -18.00
N THR A 32 57.24 8.65 -16.71
CA THR A 32 56.09 8.64 -15.78
C THR A 32 55.18 9.83 -15.98
N ALA A 33 55.74 11.00 -16.27
CA ALA A 33 54.99 12.20 -16.59
C ALA A 33 54.15 12.01 -17.87
N ALA A 34 54.72 11.38 -18.91
CA ALA A 34 54.00 11.09 -20.15
C ALA A 34 52.85 10.08 -19.96
N LEU A 35 53.03 9.06 -19.11
CA LEU A 35 51.99 8.07 -18.80
C LEU A 35 50.85 8.64 -17.94
N LEU A 36 51.17 9.55 -17.02
CA LEU A 36 50.19 10.27 -16.21
C LEU A 36 49.36 11.20 -17.09
N ASP A 37 50.01 12.00 -17.95
CA ASP A 37 49.34 12.94 -18.86
C ASP A 37 48.39 12.22 -19.83
N ALA A 38 48.82 11.08 -20.36
CA ALA A 38 48.00 10.23 -21.23
C ALA A 38 46.76 9.64 -20.51
N ARG A 39 46.81 9.46 -19.18
CA ARG A 39 45.67 8.95 -18.39
C ARG A 39 44.78 10.05 -17.81
N THR A 40 45.31 11.24 -17.57
CA THR A 40 44.52 12.37 -17.06
C THR A 40 43.64 13.00 -18.12
N ALA A 41 44.09 13.04 -19.38
CA ALA A 41 43.32 13.60 -20.49
C ALA A 41 41.87 13.05 -20.61
N PRO A 42 41.63 11.72 -20.67
CA PRO A 42 40.26 11.19 -20.78
C PRO A 42 39.42 11.39 -19.51
N LEU A 43 40.06 11.49 -18.33
CA LEU A 43 39.36 11.78 -17.08
C LEU A 43 38.88 13.24 -17.02
N THR A 44 39.69 14.19 -17.51
CA THR A 44 39.29 15.59 -17.62
C THR A 44 38.11 15.77 -18.58
N GLU A 45 38.11 15.06 -19.72
CA GLU A 45 36.99 15.06 -20.65
C GLU A 45 35.72 14.44 -20.04
N ALA A 46 35.85 13.33 -19.31
CA ALA A 46 34.71 12.69 -18.64
C ALA A 46 34.11 13.57 -17.53
N VAL A 47 34.94 14.30 -16.77
CA VAL A 47 34.46 15.24 -15.75
C VAL A 47 33.76 16.43 -16.40
N ALA A 48 34.30 16.98 -17.48
CA ALA A 48 33.65 18.06 -18.24
C ALA A 48 32.30 17.62 -18.83
N ASP A 49 32.18 16.38 -19.31
CA ASP A 49 30.91 15.81 -19.77
C ASP A 49 29.90 15.64 -18.62
N LEU A 50 30.34 15.16 -17.45
CA LEU A 50 29.46 15.05 -16.27
C LEU A 50 28.95 16.41 -15.81
N GLU A 51 29.82 17.42 -15.77
CA GLU A 51 29.44 18.79 -15.39
C GLU A 51 28.42 19.37 -16.38
N SER A 52 28.61 19.14 -17.69
CA SER A 52 27.65 19.50 -18.72
C SER A 52 26.29 18.81 -18.52
N ARG A 53 26.28 17.50 -18.24
CA ARG A 53 25.05 16.73 -17.96
C ARG A 53 24.34 17.22 -16.71
N LEU A 54 25.08 17.56 -15.64
CA LEU A 54 24.50 18.09 -14.41
C LEU A 54 23.84 19.46 -14.65
N ASN A 55 24.50 20.35 -15.39
CA ASN A 55 23.91 21.64 -15.78
C ASN A 55 22.66 21.46 -16.63
N ALA A 56 22.64 20.48 -17.54
CA ALA A 56 21.45 20.16 -18.34
C ALA A 56 20.29 19.62 -17.49
N VAL A 57 20.57 18.74 -16.52
CA VAL A 57 19.56 18.21 -15.59
C VAL A 57 19.02 19.32 -14.69
N GLN A 58 19.89 20.19 -14.17
CA GLN A 58 19.48 21.33 -13.34
C GLN A 58 18.57 22.29 -14.13
N SER A 59 18.95 22.64 -15.36
CA SER A 59 18.11 23.47 -16.23
C SER A 59 16.75 22.83 -16.54
N ARG A 60 16.70 21.50 -16.70
CA ARG A 60 15.44 20.77 -16.92
C ARG A 60 14.55 20.78 -15.66
N LEU A 61 15.14 20.63 -14.48
CA LEU A 61 14.43 20.73 -13.20
C LEU A 61 13.85 22.12 -12.96
N ASP A 62 14.65 23.17 -13.18
CA ASP A 62 14.18 24.55 -13.06
C ASP A 62 13.03 24.84 -14.05
N GLY A 63 13.12 24.32 -15.28
CA GLY A 63 12.06 24.45 -16.29
C GLY A 63 10.78 23.70 -15.93
N GLU A 64 10.87 22.50 -15.36
CA GLU A 64 9.69 21.75 -14.88
C GLU A 64 9.05 22.44 -13.67
N LEU A 65 9.85 23.03 -12.76
CA LEU A 65 9.35 23.72 -11.59
C LEU A 65 8.52 24.96 -11.96
N VAL A 66 8.98 25.73 -12.96
CA VAL A 66 8.22 26.87 -13.50
C VAL A 66 6.90 26.40 -14.12
N LYS A 67 6.90 25.33 -14.92
CA LYS A 67 5.64 24.79 -15.50
C LYS A 67 4.64 24.34 -14.45
N VAL A 68 5.12 23.70 -13.38
CA VAL A 68 4.26 23.26 -12.27
C VAL A 68 3.69 24.48 -11.53
N GLN A 69 4.51 25.51 -11.31
CA GLN A 69 4.06 26.75 -10.70
C GLN A 69 3.01 27.47 -11.57
N ASP A 70 3.26 27.63 -12.88
CA ASP A 70 2.31 28.23 -13.83
C ASP A 70 0.99 27.43 -13.89
N ALA A 71 1.07 26.10 -13.85
CA ALA A 71 -0.11 25.24 -13.82
C ALA A 71 -0.91 25.38 -12.51
N MET A 72 -0.24 25.58 -11.38
CA MET A 72 -0.90 25.86 -10.10
C MET A 72 -1.55 27.25 -10.09
N ASP A 73 -0.87 28.27 -10.60
CA ASP A 73 -1.40 29.64 -10.68
C ASP A 73 -2.61 29.71 -11.62
N SER A 74 -2.57 29.03 -12.77
CA SER A 74 -3.73 28.91 -13.67
C SER A 74 -4.92 28.23 -12.98
N ARG A 75 -4.68 27.14 -12.25
CA ARG A 75 -5.74 26.44 -11.51
C ARG A 75 -6.31 27.28 -10.37
N LEU A 76 -5.49 28.06 -9.68
CA LEU A 76 -5.95 29.00 -8.65
C LEU A 76 -6.83 30.09 -9.24
N ALA A 77 -6.47 30.62 -10.42
CA ALA A 77 -7.30 31.59 -11.13
C ALA A 77 -8.64 30.97 -11.59
N ASP A 78 -8.64 29.74 -12.10
CA ASP A 78 -9.85 29.03 -12.49
C ASP A 78 -10.76 28.74 -11.28
N LEU A 79 -10.18 28.34 -10.14
CA LEU A 79 -10.91 28.13 -8.89
C LEU A 79 -11.51 29.43 -8.35
N GLN A 80 -10.76 30.54 -8.39
CA GLN A 80 -11.28 31.86 -8.00
C GLN A 80 -12.46 32.26 -8.89
N GLY A 81 -12.35 32.09 -10.22
CA GLY A 81 -13.45 32.36 -11.14
C GLY A 81 -14.68 31.48 -10.90
N ALA A 82 -14.49 30.20 -10.59
CA ALA A 82 -15.59 29.29 -10.24
C ALA A 82 -16.27 29.69 -8.92
N VAL A 83 -15.51 30.14 -7.93
CA VAL A 83 -16.05 30.64 -6.66
C VAL A 83 -16.83 31.94 -6.86
N ASP A 84 -16.30 32.91 -7.60
CA ASP A 84 -17.00 34.17 -7.89
C ASP A 84 -18.32 33.91 -8.63
N ALA A 85 -18.31 33.02 -9.62
CA ALA A 85 -19.53 32.62 -10.33
C ALA A 85 -20.55 31.92 -9.41
N LEU A 86 -20.09 31.11 -8.47
CA LEU A 86 -20.95 30.47 -7.48
C LEU A 86 -21.55 31.50 -6.50
N VAL A 87 -20.77 32.51 -6.10
CA VAL A 87 -21.23 33.60 -5.22
C VAL A 87 -22.28 34.45 -5.93
N ASP A 88 -22.05 34.84 -7.19
CA ASP A 88 -23.02 35.58 -7.99
C ASP A 88 -24.32 34.78 -8.16
N GLN A 89 -24.21 33.47 -8.44
CA GLN A 89 -25.37 32.60 -8.57
C GLN A 89 -26.13 32.43 -7.25
N ALA A 90 -25.42 32.27 -6.13
CA ALA A 90 -26.03 32.19 -4.81
C ALA A 90 -26.73 33.50 -4.42
N SER A 91 -26.14 34.65 -4.75
CA SER A 91 -26.76 35.96 -4.51
C SER A 91 -28.06 36.15 -5.30
N GLY A 92 -28.15 35.58 -6.52
CA GLY A 92 -29.37 35.57 -7.33
C GLY A 92 -30.41 34.54 -6.89
N ALA A 93 -29.97 33.35 -6.43
CA ALA A 93 -30.84 32.23 -6.03
C ALA A 93 -31.47 32.40 -4.64
N LEU A 94 -31.01 33.36 -3.84
CA LEU A 94 -31.67 33.74 -2.57
C LEU A 94 -33.05 34.41 -2.79
N ALA A 95 -33.50 34.58 -4.03
CA ALA A 95 -34.92 34.75 -4.34
C ALA A 95 -35.65 33.40 -4.20
N GLU A 96 -36.05 33.08 -2.95
CA GLU A 96 -36.95 32.04 -2.39
C GLU A 96 -37.21 30.65 -3.05
N GLU A 97 -36.91 30.39 -4.33
CA GLU A 97 -37.29 29.13 -5.01
C GLU A 97 -36.12 28.16 -5.32
N ASP A 98 -34.85 28.57 -5.22
CA ASP A 98 -33.71 27.79 -5.79
C ASP A 98 -32.76 27.10 -4.78
N LEU A 99 -33.13 27.00 -3.51
CA LEU A 99 -32.32 26.33 -2.47
C LEU A 99 -32.03 24.83 -2.74
N ALA A 100 -32.91 24.15 -3.48
CA ALA A 100 -32.73 22.73 -3.82
C ALA A 100 -31.63 22.52 -4.90
N ALA A 101 -31.51 23.44 -5.86
CA ALA A 101 -30.50 23.36 -6.93
C ALA A 101 -29.08 23.65 -6.41
N LEU A 102 -28.96 24.57 -5.43
CA LEU A 102 -27.71 24.90 -4.75
C LEU A 102 -27.13 23.70 -3.98
N ARG A 103 -27.99 22.87 -3.39
CA ARG A 103 -27.57 21.70 -2.60
C ARG A 103 -26.92 20.61 -3.46
N ILE A 104 -27.48 20.33 -4.63
CA ILE A 104 -26.96 19.34 -5.59
C ILE A 104 -25.56 19.75 -6.09
N ARG A 105 -25.35 21.05 -6.35
CA ARG A 105 -24.05 21.57 -6.81
C ARG A 105 -22.97 21.57 -5.71
N LEU A 106 -23.37 21.81 -4.45
CA LEU A 106 -22.45 21.72 -3.31
C LEU A 106 -21.95 20.29 -3.08
N GLU A 107 -22.80 19.29 -3.30
CA GLU A 107 -22.42 17.87 -3.27
C GLU A 107 -21.45 17.52 -4.40
N GLU A 108 -21.67 18.05 -5.61
CA GLU A 108 -20.77 17.85 -6.76
C GLU A 108 -19.39 18.49 -6.52
N LEU A 109 -19.35 19.70 -5.93
CA LEU A 109 -18.10 20.35 -5.53
C LEU A 109 -17.36 19.58 -4.43
N ALA A 110 -18.08 19.01 -3.47
CA ALA A 110 -17.50 18.19 -2.41
C ALA A 110 -16.84 16.92 -3.00
N MET A 111 -17.47 16.27 -3.98
CA MET A 111 -16.88 15.14 -4.68
C MET A 111 -15.61 15.53 -5.46
N GLN A 112 -15.61 16.69 -6.11
CA GLN A 112 -14.44 17.20 -6.85
C GLN A 112 -13.27 17.56 -5.92
N SER A 113 -13.56 18.03 -4.70
CA SER A 113 -12.54 18.32 -3.68
C SER A 113 -11.90 17.07 -3.06
N GLY A 114 -12.64 15.96 -3.01
CA GLY A 114 -12.11 14.67 -2.54
C GLY A 114 -11.01 14.12 -3.46
N ASP A 115 -11.22 14.22 -4.77
CA ASP A 115 -10.27 13.78 -5.79
C ASP A 115 -8.96 14.60 -5.75
N LEU A 116 -9.05 15.89 -5.39
CA LEU A 116 -7.89 16.76 -5.15
C LEU A 116 -7.10 16.37 -3.90
N SER A 117 -7.78 15.99 -2.81
CA SER A 117 -7.11 15.52 -1.59
C SER A 117 -6.34 14.22 -1.81
N GLU A 118 -6.85 13.32 -2.66
CA GLU A 118 -6.19 12.06 -3.00
C GLU A 118 -4.94 12.31 -3.88
N MET A 119 -5.02 13.27 -4.80
CA MET A 119 -3.90 13.70 -5.65
C MET A 119 -2.80 14.42 -4.84
N VAL A 120 -3.15 15.23 -3.85
CA VAL A 120 -2.20 15.89 -2.93
C VAL A 120 -1.59 14.89 -1.94
N ALA A 121 -2.35 13.90 -1.46
CA ALA A 121 -1.83 12.80 -0.65
C ALA A 121 -0.83 11.94 -1.44
N ALA A 122 -1.08 11.69 -2.73
CA ALA A 122 -0.15 11.02 -3.62
C ALA A 122 1.17 11.81 -3.82
N LEU A 123 1.12 13.15 -3.75
CA LEU A 123 2.30 14.02 -3.80
C LEU A 123 3.01 14.15 -2.43
N GLY A 124 2.27 14.06 -1.32
CA GLY A 124 2.77 14.22 0.06
C GLY A 124 3.42 12.97 0.67
N ALA A 125 3.20 11.77 0.13
CA ALA A 125 3.76 10.51 0.62
C ALA A 125 5.28 10.33 0.39
N ALA A 126 6.00 11.40 0.06
CA ALA A 126 7.44 11.44 -0.21
C ALA A 126 8.31 11.95 0.95
N SER A 127 7.81 12.08 2.19
CA SER A 127 8.63 12.42 3.37
C SER A 127 8.52 11.37 4.50
N PRO A 128 9.64 10.98 5.14
CA PRO A 128 9.64 9.98 6.21
C PRO A 128 9.28 10.60 7.58
N PRO A 129 8.46 9.94 8.43
CA PRO A 129 8.20 10.39 9.78
C PRO A 129 9.35 10.04 10.74
N GLU A 130 9.66 11.00 11.61
CA GLU A 130 10.55 10.90 12.77
C GLU A 130 10.00 9.90 13.80
N LYS A 131 10.87 9.04 14.33
CA LYS A 131 10.51 7.92 15.21
C LYS A 131 10.93 8.21 16.65
N THR A 132 9.94 8.41 17.52
CA THR A 132 10.07 8.40 18.99
C THR A 132 10.32 6.97 19.49
N LEU A 133 11.30 6.79 20.38
CA LEU A 133 11.65 5.50 21.02
C LEU A 133 11.27 5.51 22.50
N ALA A 134 10.63 4.43 22.96
CA ALA A 134 10.62 3.97 24.35
C ALA A 134 10.27 2.46 24.42
N PRO A 135 10.65 1.73 25.49
CA PRO A 135 11.25 0.40 25.36
C PRO A 135 10.34 -0.79 25.70
N ALA A 136 10.88 -1.97 25.36
CA ALA A 136 10.33 -3.30 25.48
C ALA A 136 10.27 -3.84 26.92
N ASN A 137 9.34 -4.77 27.16
CA ASN A 137 9.40 -5.71 28.28
C ASN A 137 9.20 -7.15 27.81
N GLU A 138 9.98 -8.03 28.42
CA GLU A 138 10.18 -9.47 28.22
C GLU A 138 9.08 -10.32 28.88
N GLN A 139 8.66 -11.45 28.29
CA GLN A 139 8.79 -12.82 28.87
C GLN A 139 7.94 -13.93 28.20
N ALA A 140 8.63 -15.06 27.95
CA ALA A 140 8.20 -16.48 28.02
C ALA A 140 7.22 -17.03 26.94
N SER A 141 7.25 -18.29 26.46
CA SER A 141 7.87 -19.56 26.87
C SER A 141 8.10 -20.48 25.65
N ALA A 142 9.03 -21.44 25.76
CA ALA A 142 9.40 -22.42 24.72
C ALA A 142 8.63 -23.76 24.83
N PRO A 143 8.53 -24.53 23.72
CA PRO A 143 8.45 -26.00 23.80
C PRO A 143 9.59 -26.72 23.05
N ALA A 144 9.84 -27.93 23.58
CA ALA A 144 10.66 -29.08 23.17
C ALA A 144 11.36 -29.10 21.79
N ASN A 145 12.68 -29.32 21.84
CA ASN A 145 13.57 -29.59 20.70
C ASN A 145 13.36 -31.00 20.11
N GLU A 146 13.00 -31.07 18.83
CA GLU A 146 13.49 -32.11 17.91
C GLU A 146 14.97 -31.83 17.57
N PRO A 147 15.79 -32.86 17.28
CA PRO A 147 17.18 -32.67 16.90
C PRO A 147 17.26 -31.92 15.56
N ALA A 148 17.68 -30.66 15.63
CA ALA A 148 17.95 -29.82 14.47
C ALA A 148 18.95 -30.51 13.54
N GLU A 149 18.52 -30.79 12.31
CA GLU A 149 19.46 -30.95 11.20
C GLU A 149 20.33 -29.70 11.16
N GLU A 150 21.64 -29.90 11.18
CA GLU A 150 22.64 -28.84 11.12
C GLU A 150 22.55 -28.17 9.73
N GLU A 151 21.69 -27.14 9.63
CA GLU A 151 21.54 -26.32 8.43
C GLU A 151 22.92 -25.83 8.00
N ALA A 152 23.31 -26.19 6.78
CA ALA A 152 24.50 -25.62 6.15
C ALA A 152 24.42 -24.09 6.28
N PRO A 153 25.54 -23.40 6.55
CA PRO A 153 25.52 -21.95 6.75
C PRO A 153 24.85 -21.29 5.54
N GLY A 154 23.64 -20.79 5.77
CA GLY A 154 22.81 -20.22 4.71
C GLY A 154 23.55 -19.10 4.00
N ALA A 155 23.25 -18.92 2.71
CA ALA A 155 23.78 -17.80 1.95
C ALA A 155 23.50 -16.48 2.70
N PRO A 156 24.44 -15.53 2.72
CA PRO A 156 24.23 -14.26 3.39
C PRO A 156 22.99 -13.55 2.81
N GLY A 157 22.08 -13.13 3.68
CA GLY A 157 20.85 -12.46 3.28
C GLY A 157 21.09 -11.08 2.66
N LEU A 158 20.11 -10.59 1.90
CA LEU A 158 20.15 -9.28 1.26
C LEU A 158 19.80 -8.15 2.24
N MET A 159 20.72 -7.22 2.40
CA MET A 159 20.60 -6.04 3.25
C MET A 159 20.07 -4.82 2.47
N PRO A 160 19.47 -3.82 3.15
CA PRO A 160 19.12 -2.55 2.53
C PRO A 160 20.31 -1.92 1.79
N GLY A 161 20.08 -1.46 0.57
CA GLY A 161 21.11 -0.90 -0.32
C GLY A 161 21.81 -1.94 -1.20
N GLN A 162 21.56 -3.23 -1.00
CA GLN A 162 22.14 -4.27 -1.84
C GLN A 162 21.25 -4.61 -3.04
N THR A 163 21.89 -5.05 -4.13
CA THR A 163 21.24 -5.58 -5.32
C THR A 163 21.66 -7.03 -5.51
N ALA A 164 20.71 -7.88 -5.85
CA ALA A 164 20.95 -9.24 -6.33
C ALA A 164 20.35 -9.46 -7.71
N LEU A 165 20.93 -10.41 -8.43
CA LEU A 165 20.43 -10.92 -9.69
C LEU A 165 20.01 -12.38 -9.46
N PHE A 166 18.82 -12.73 -9.93
CA PHE A 166 18.27 -14.08 -9.87
C PHE A 166 17.93 -14.58 -11.27
N ALA A 167 17.78 -15.90 -11.41
CA ALA A 167 17.41 -16.59 -12.66
C ALA A 167 18.24 -16.07 -13.86
N ASP A 168 19.56 -16.25 -13.79
CA ASP A 168 20.50 -15.83 -14.84
C ASP A 168 20.44 -14.34 -15.21
N GLY A 169 20.04 -13.50 -14.26
CA GLY A 169 19.94 -12.05 -14.46
C GLY A 169 18.60 -11.57 -15.01
N ALA A 170 17.65 -12.47 -15.23
CA ALA A 170 16.28 -12.16 -15.62
C ALA A 170 15.57 -11.28 -14.57
N VAL A 171 15.89 -11.46 -13.29
CA VAL A 171 15.32 -10.68 -12.19
C VAL A 171 16.42 -9.92 -11.46
N ARG A 172 16.29 -8.60 -11.40
CA ARG A 172 17.10 -7.73 -10.55
C ARG A 172 16.28 -7.26 -9.36
N VAL A 173 16.75 -7.56 -8.15
CA VAL A 173 16.12 -7.10 -6.90
C VAL A 173 17.06 -6.18 -6.16
N PHE A 174 16.62 -4.95 -5.90
CA PHE A 174 17.29 -4.00 -5.02
C PHE A 174 16.49 -3.83 -3.73
N VAL A 175 17.07 -4.19 -2.60
CA VAL A 175 16.39 -4.08 -1.29
C VAL A 175 16.53 -2.65 -0.78
N SER A 176 15.41 -1.96 -0.61
CA SER A 176 15.39 -0.57 -0.12
C SER A 176 15.20 -0.47 1.39
N ARG A 177 14.40 -1.38 1.98
CA ARG A 177 14.09 -1.40 3.41
C ARG A 177 13.66 -2.81 3.82
N LEU A 178 14.07 -3.22 5.02
CA LEU A 178 13.54 -4.39 5.72
C LEU A 178 12.63 -3.92 6.86
N ASP A 179 11.50 -4.61 7.05
CA ASP A 179 10.60 -4.41 8.18
C ASP A 179 10.33 -5.77 8.87
N PRO A 180 11.18 -6.16 9.83
CA PRO A 180 11.03 -7.41 10.56
C PRO A 180 9.80 -7.40 11.48
N GLY A 181 9.22 -6.25 11.83
CA GLY A 181 8.00 -6.20 12.63
C GLY A 181 6.77 -6.61 11.82
N ALA A 182 6.79 -6.34 10.52
CA ALA A 182 5.72 -6.71 9.59
C ALA A 182 6.05 -7.96 8.74
N ASN A 183 7.17 -8.65 9.02
CA ASN A 183 7.73 -9.73 8.19
C ASN A 183 7.69 -9.39 6.69
N SER A 184 8.14 -8.18 6.35
CA SER A 184 8.08 -7.67 4.98
C SER A 184 9.35 -6.90 4.59
N LEU A 185 9.58 -6.79 3.28
CA LEU A 185 10.60 -5.91 2.73
C LEU A 185 10.04 -5.07 1.60
N ARG A 186 10.65 -3.89 1.41
CA ARG A 186 10.41 -3.04 0.24
C ARG A 186 11.59 -3.17 -0.70
N ALA A 187 11.35 -3.61 -1.92
CA ALA A 187 12.36 -3.74 -2.95
C ALA A 187 11.95 -3.04 -4.25
N SER A 188 12.93 -2.71 -5.08
CA SER A 188 12.72 -2.46 -6.50
C SER A 188 13.05 -3.75 -7.24
N ILE A 189 12.10 -4.26 -8.00
CA ILE A 189 12.21 -5.50 -8.77
C ILE A 189 12.08 -5.13 -10.24
N ASN A 190 13.15 -5.32 -11.02
CA ASN A 190 13.20 -4.88 -12.42
C ASN A 190 12.86 -3.39 -12.63
N GLY A 191 13.09 -2.56 -11.61
CA GLY A 191 12.76 -1.12 -11.61
C GLY A 191 11.48 -0.78 -10.83
N ASP A 192 10.54 -1.71 -10.71
CA ASP A 192 9.26 -1.47 -10.05
C ASP A 192 9.34 -1.65 -8.54
N ARG A 193 8.85 -0.67 -7.78
CA ARG A 193 8.84 -0.74 -6.31
C ARG A 193 7.70 -1.64 -5.85
N LYS A 194 8.03 -2.71 -5.14
CA LYS A 194 7.09 -3.69 -4.59
C LYS A 194 7.39 -3.95 -3.12
N THR A 195 6.36 -4.32 -2.36
CA THR A 195 6.50 -4.84 -1.01
C THR A 195 6.31 -6.35 -1.07
N LEU A 196 7.33 -7.10 -0.63
CA LEU A 196 7.25 -8.55 -0.48
C LEU A 196 7.00 -8.88 0.99
N ARG A 197 6.15 -9.87 1.24
CA ARG A 197 5.87 -10.40 2.57
C ARG A 197 6.38 -11.84 2.63
N GLU A 198 6.86 -12.24 3.79
CA GLU A 198 7.40 -13.59 3.99
C GLU A 198 6.35 -14.65 3.66
N GLY A 199 6.76 -15.69 2.92
CA GLY A 199 5.89 -16.77 2.45
C GLY A 199 4.95 -16.40 1.30
N ILE A 200 4.82 -15.11 0.96
CA ILE A 200 3.99 -14.64 -0.16
C ILE A 200 4.89 -14.36 -1.35
N TRP A 201 4.64 -15.06 -2.45
CA TRP A 201 5.33 -14.81 -3.70
C TRP A 201 4.59 -13.79 -4.58
N ARG A 202 5.32 -13.16 -5.51
CA ARG A 202 4.77 -12.22 -6.50
C ARG A 202 5.25 -12.61 -7.89
N THR A 203 4.36 -12.52 -8.88
CA THR A 203 4.76 -12.62 -10.29
C THR A 203 5.31 -11.27 -10.74
N VAL A 204 6.44 -11.29 -11.45
CA VAL A 204 6.97 -10.13 -12.15
C VAL A 204 7.23 -10.48 -13.60
N ALA A 205 7.09 -9.48 -14.47
CA ALA A 205 7.51 -9.61 -15.86
C ALA A 205 9.04 -9.63 -15.94
N SER A 206 9.58 -10.51 -16.78
CA SER A 206 11.02 -10.55 -17.09
C SER A 206 11.23 -11.02 -18.52
N GLY A 207 11.81 -10.15 -19.36
CA GLY A 207 12.04 -10.45 -20.77
C GLY A 207 10.78 -10.95 -21.47
N ASP A 208 10.85 -12.17 -22.01
CA ASP A 208 9.76 -12.81 -22.76
C ASP A 208 8.79 -13.62 -21.87
N GLY A 209 8.97 -13.60 -20.55
CA GLY A 209 8.19 -14.45 -19.64
C GLY A 209 7.87 -13.82 -18.29
N HIS A 210 7.51 -14.70 -17.36
CA HIS A 210 7.17 -14.35 -15.99
C HIS A 210 8.13 -15.04 -15.03
N CYS A 211 8.39 -14.37 -13.91
CA CYS A 211 9.14 -14.92 -12.80
C CYS A 211 8.31 -14.81 -11.52
N ARG A 212 8.39 -15.82 -10.66
CA ARG A 212 7.83 -15.83 -9.32
C ARG A 212 8.95 -15.50 -8.34
N ILE A 213 8.78 -14.45 -7.56
CA ILE A 213 9.74 -14.03 -6.53
C ILE A 213 9.11 -14.24 -5.17
N THR A 214 9.82 -14.91 -4.27
CA THR A 214 9.36 -15.21 -2.92
C THR A 214 10.32 -14.59 -1.91
N LEU A 215 9.78 -13.92 -0.89
CA LEU A 215 10.53 -13.63 0.32
C LEU A 215 10.43 -14.87 1.22
N GLU A 216 11.52 -15.62 1.33
CA GLU A 216 11.55 -16.88 2.08
C GLU A 216 11.70 -16.63 3.58
N GLY A 217 12.42 -15.58 3.96
CA GLY A 217 12.66 -15.26 5.36
C GLY A 217 13.30 -13.91 5.58
N LEU A 218 13.09 -13.36 6.76
CA LEU A 218 13.77 -12.15 7.25
C LEU A 218 14.53 -12.46 8.54
N SER A 219 15.82 -12.13 8.54
CA SER A 219 16.68 -12.31 9.71
C SER A 219 17.50 -11.05 10.00
N ARG A 220 18.26 -11.08 11.09
CA ARG A 220 19.27 -10.04 11.39
C ARG A 220 20.34 -9.93 10.30
N ASN A 221 20.53 -10.98 9.50
CA ASN A 221 21.54 -11.05 8.45
C ASN A 221 20.98 -10.63 7.07
N GLY A 222 19.73 -10.18 7.00
CA GLY A 222 19.09 -9.71 5.77
C GLY A 222 17.88 -10.57 5.35
N ALA A 223 17.41 -10.33 4.13
CA ALA A 223 16.31 -11.06 3.51
C ALA A 223 16.81 -12.24 2.67
N SER A 224 16.19 -13.42 2.84
CA SER A 224 16.33 -14.54 1.88
C SER A 224 15.26 -14.41 0.81
N ILE A 225 15.68 -14.31 -0.45
CA ILE A 225 14.77 -14.15 -1.59
C ILE A 225 15.11 -15.24 -2.61
N SER A 226 14.11 -15.90 -3.16
CA SER A 226 14.24 -16.80 -4.30
C SER A 226 13.43 -16.32 -5.49
N ALA A 227 13.83 -16.74 -6.70
CA ALA A 227 13.09 -16.51 -7.92
C ALA A 227 13.09 -17.75 -8.82
N LEU A 228 11.93 -18.08 -9.38
CA LEU A 228 11.73 -19.13 -10.38
C LEU A 228 11.15 -18.50 -11.64
N CYS A 229 11.59 -18.91 -12.83
CA CYS A 229 11.17 -18.27 -14.08
C CYS A 229 10.82 -19.29 -15.17
N GLY A 230 9.99 -18.88 -16.13
CA GLY A 230 9.72 -19.66 -17.34
C GLY A 230 9.15 -21.05 -17.03
N ASP A 231 9.74 -22.09 -17.62
CA ASP A 231 9.29 -23.48 -17.51
C ASP A 231 9.50 -24.08 -16.10
N GLU A 232 10.29 -23.43 -15.25
CA GLU A 232 10.45 -23.83 -13.84
C GLU A 232 9.29 -23.40 -12.96
N LEU A 233 8.39 -22.55 -13.48
CA LEU A 233 7.20 -22.15 -12.75
C LEU A 233 6.22 -23.32 -12.64
N PRO A 234 5.66 -23.59 -11.44
CA PRO A 234 4.56 -24.52 -11.33
C PRO A 234 3.35 -24.04 -12.15
N ALA A 235 2.42 -24.93 -12.46
CA ALA A 235 1.15 -24.52 -13.06
C ALA A 235 0.44 -23.48 -12.18
N ALA A 236 -0.25 -22.52 -12.80
CA ALA A 236 -0.97 -21.51 -12.03
C ALA A 236 -2.08 -22.18 -11.20
N GLU A 237 -2.21 -21.76 -9.94
CA GLU A 237 -3.20 -22.30 -9.01
C GLU A 237 -4.35 -21.32 -8.77
N GLY A 238 -5.55 -21.86 -8.56
CA GLY A 238 -6.74 -21.09 -8.21
C GLY A 238 -7.75 -20.99 -9.36
N ILE A 239 -8.67 -20.02 -9.25
CA ILE A 239 -9.74 -19.79 -10.22
C ILE A 239 -9.36 -18.71 -11.23
N SER A 240 -9.57 -18.98 -12.52
CA SER A 240 -9.38 -18.02 -13.59
C SER A 240 -10.65 -17.19 -13.88
N PRO A 241 -10.58 -16.08 -14.64
CA PRO A 241 -11.75 -15.28 -14.98
C PRO A 241 -12.78 -16.11 -15.76
N GLY A 242 -14.03 -16.09 -15.31
CA GLY A 242 -15.11 -16.91 -15.86
C GLY A 242 -15.32 -18.24 -15.15
N GLU A 243 -14.44 -18.63 -14.24
CA GLU A 243 -14.59 -19.87 -13.46
C GLU A 243 -15.34 -19.65 -12.14
N THR A 244 -15.94 -20.73 -11.67
CA THR A 244 -16.60 -20.82 -10.36
C THR A 244 -15.91 -21.90 -9.55
N THR A 245 -15.61 -21.61 -8.28
CA THR A 245 -15.28 -22.62 -7.28
C THR A 245 -16.34 -22.65 -6.17
N ILE A 246 -16.38 -23.78 -5.46
CA ILE A 246 -17.25 -24.00 -4.31
C ILE A 246 -16.34 -24.14 -3.10
N LEU A 247 -16.57 -23.32 -2.07
CA LEU A 247 -15.81 -23.33 -0.83
C LEU A 247 -16.72 -23.74 0.35
N ASN A 248 -16.08 -24.18 1.43
CA ASN A 248 -16.73 -24.50 2.72
C ASN A 248 -17.96 -25.42 2.56
N ASP A 249 -17.73 -26.64 2.06
CA ASP A 249 -18.72 -27.71 1.90
C ASP A 249 -19.98 -27.35 1.08
N GLY A 250 -19.91 -26.33 0.21
CA GLY A 250 -21.05 -25.92 -0.61
C GLY A 250 -21.70 -24.61 -0.20
N SER A 251 -21.37 -24.07 0.98
CA SER A 251 -21.99 -22.84 1.50
C SER A 251 -21.66 -21.61 0.65
N LEU A 252 -20.48 -21.59 0.01
CA LEU A 252 -20.03 -20.48 -0.82
C LEU A 252 -19.79 -20.90 -2.26
N ARG A 253 -20.50 -20.25 -3.17
CA ARG A 253 -20.20 -20.28 -4.61
C ARG A 253 -19.47 -19.00 -4.98
N VAL A 254 -18.18 -19.12 -5.34
CA VAL A 254 -17.32 -17.99 -5.70
C VAL A 254 -17.03 -18.01 -7.20
N PHE A 255 -17.45 -16.98 -7.90
CA PHE A 255 -17.16 -16.76 -9.32
C PHE A 255 -16.14 -15.64 -9.51
N ALA A 256 -15.05 -15.91 -10.21
CA ALA A 256 -14.07 -14.87 -10.54
C ALA A 256 -14.48 -14.15 -11.83
N SER A 257 -14.93 -12.91 -11.73
CA SER A 257 -15.31 -12.11 -12.90
C SER A 257 -14.12 -11.43 -13.58
N ARG A 258 -13.09 -11.08 -12.79
CA ARG A 258 -11.84 -10.49 -13.28
C ARG A 258 -10.74 -10.75 -12.26
N VAL A 259 -9.54 -11.02 -12.74
CA VAL A 259 -8.32 -11.15 -11.92
C VAL A 259 -7.26 -10.23 -12.54
N THR A 260 -6.66 -9.36 -11.73
CA THR A 260 -5.56 -8.46 -12.12
C THR A 260 -4.23 -9.03 -11.61
N GLU A 261 -3.16 -8.24 -11.52
CA GLU A 261 -1.88 -8.70 -10.95
C GLU A 261 -1.97 -8.88 -9.42
N ASP A 262 -2.82 -8.10 -8.77
CA ASP A 262 -2.83 -7.91 -7.32
C ASP A 262 -4.24 -7.93 -6.71
N ALA A 263 -5.29 -8.07 -7.51
CA ALA A 263 -6.66 -8.07 -7.04
C ALA A 263 -7.54 -9.01 -7.84
N ALA A 264 -8.68 -9.38 -7.26
CA ALA A 264 -9.72 -10.13 -7.94
C ALA A 264 -11.09 -9.49 -7.67
N ARG A 265 -11.91 -9.43 -8.72
CA ARG A 265 -13.33 -9.11 -8.63
C ARG A 265 -14.11 -10.41 -8.59
N LEU A 266 -14.62 -10.73 -7.42
CA LEU A 266 -15.34 -11.96 -7.11
C LEU A 266 -16.85 -11.68 -7.05
N SER A 267 -17.64 -12.69 -7.40
CA SER A 267 -19.07 -12.74 -7.12
C SER A 267 -19.31 -13.93 -6.20
N VAL A 268 -19.73 -13.69 -4.97
CA VAL A 268 -19.85 -14.70 -3.91
C VAL A 268 -21.32 -14.82 -3.58
N ASN A 269 -21.94 -15.97 -3.90
CA ASN A 269 -23.39 -16.16 -3.78
C ASN A 269 -24.25 -15.06 -4.45
N GLY A 270 -23.70 -14.37 -5.47
CA GLY A 270 -24.34 -13.26 -6.20
C GLY A 270 -23.93 -11.86 -5.73
N GLU A 271 -23.28 -11.74 -4.58
CA GLU A 271 -22.73 -10.48 -4.06
C GLU A 271 -21.36 -10.19 -4.68
N LYS A 272 -21.12 -8.94 -5.10
CA LYS A 272 -19.86 -8.56 -5.76
C LYS A 272 -18.87 -8.03 -4.72
N VAL A 273 -17.68 -8.60 -4.70
CA VAL A 273 -16.58 -8.20 -3.82
C VAL A 273 -15.32 -7.96 -4.66
N VAL A 274 -14.55 -6.92 -4.32
CA VAL A 274 -13.20 -6.72 -4.87
C VAL A 274 -12.22 -6.88 -3.71
N LEU A 275 -11.25 -7.77 -3.87
CA LEU A 275 -10.21 -8.02 -2.88
C LEU A 275 -8.84 -7.84 -3.51
N ALA A 276 -7.91 -7.18 -2.81
CA ALA A 276 -6.49 -7.29 -3.14
C ALA A 276 -5.88 -8.56 -2.52
N ALA A 277 -4.74 -9.01 -3.04
CA ALA A 277 -4.04 -10.18 -2.50
C ALA A 277 -3.57 -9.91 -1.07
N GLY A 278 -4.02 -10.76 -0.15
CA GLY A 278 -3.88 -10.62 1.30
C GLY A 278 -5.07 -9.96 2.00
N ASP A 279 -6.03 -9.41 1.26
CA ASP A 279 -7.24 -8.82 1.84
C ASP A 279 -8.30 -9.88 2.14
N ARG A 280 -9.26 -9.45 2.97
CA ARG A 280 -10.39 -10.25 3.45
C ARG A 280 -11.69 -9.47 3.36
N ALA A 281 -12.78 -10.18 3.12
CA ALA A 281 -14.14 -9.67 3.22
C ALA A 281 -15.02 -10.65 3.99
N THR A 282 -16.05 -10.13 4.64
CA THR A 282 -17.09 -10.96 5.26
C THR A 282 -18.27 -11.02 4.31
N VAL A 283 -18.76 -12.23 4.04
CA VAL A 283 -19.92 -12.49 3.18
C VAL A 283 -20.89 -13.41 3.89
N MET A 284 -22.17 -13.32 3.53
CA MET A 284 -23.21 -14.15 4.12
C MET A 284 -23.49 -15.39 3.28
N ALA A 285 -23.63 -16.53 3.95
CA ALA A 285 -24.01 -17.81 3.36
C ALA A 285 -25.14 -18.46 4.17
N GLY A 286 -26.39 -18.08 3.86
CA GLY A 286 -27.53 -18.50 4.66
C GLY A 286 -27.46 -17.92 6.08
N ALA A 287 -27.33 -18.79 7.08
CA ALA A 287 -27.17 -18.39 8.49
C ALA A 287 -25.70 -18.22 8.92
N GLN A 288 -24.73 -18.55 8.06
CA GLN A 288 -23.31 -18.50 8.38
C GLN A 288 -22.66 -17.18 7.96
N SER A 289 -21.72 -16.70 8.76
CA SER A 289 -20.79 -15.63 8.37
C SER A 289 -19.54 -16.30 7.82
N CYS A 290 -19.13 -15.94 6.62
CA CYS A 290 -17.90 -16.46 6.05
C CYS A 290 -16.89 -15.36 5.82
N ARG A 291 -15.69 -15.53 6.36
CA ARG A 291 -14.54 -14.69 6.05
C ARG A 291 -13.88 -15.23 4.79
N LEU A 292 -14.05 -14.52 3.70
CA LEU A 292 -13.41 -14.78 2.42
C LEU A 292 -12.03 -14.11 2.41
N THR A 293 -10.99 -14.82 2.01
CA THR A 293 -9.63 -14.32 1.91
C THR A 293 -9.11 -14.54 0.49
N LEU A 294 -8.62 -13.48 -0.16
CA LEU A 294 -7.85 -13.64 -1.39
C LEU A 294 -6.39 -13.85 -1.02
N ALA A 295 -5.96 -15.11 -0.94
CA ALA A 295 -4.61 -15.43 -0.47
C ALA A 295 -3.52 -14.91 -1.42
N GLN A 296 -3.71 -15.14 -2.73
CA GLN A 296 -2.72 -14.81 -3.76
C GLN A 296 -3.36 -14.72 -5.15
N VAL A 297 -2.63 -14.12 -6.08
CA VAL A 297 -2.98 -14.03 -7.50
C VAL A 297 -1.79 -14.49 -8.35
N ASP A 298 -1.96 -15.53 -9.18
CA ASP A 298 -0.93 -16.12 -10.05
C ASP A 298 -1.31 -16.09 -11.52
N ARG A 299 -0.58 -15.32 -12.35
CA ARG A 299 -0.76 -15.34 -13.82
C ARG A 299 -2.25 -15.32 -14.23
N GLY A 300 -3.04 -14.46 -13.60
CA GLY A 300 -4.49 -14.33 -13.84
C GLY A 300 -5.40 -15.30 -13.08
N HIS A 301 -4.88 -16.12 -12.17
CA HIS A 301 -5.66 -17.03 -11.32
C HIS A 301 -5.70 -16.49 -9.90
N ALA A 302 -6.86 -16.55 -9.25
CA ALA A 302 -7.05 -16.13 -7.87
C ALA A 302 -7.14 -17.35 -6.96
N THR A 303 -6.26 -17.45 -5.94
CA THR A 303 -6.42 -18.46 -4.89
C THR A 303 -7.28 -17.86 -3.78
N VAL A 304 -8.49 -18.39 -3.62
CA VAL A 304 -9.47 -17.89 -2.67
C VAL A 304 -9.72 -18.95 -1.59
N GLY A 305 -9.60 -18.55 -0.33
CA GLY A 305 -9.98 -19.36 0.83
C GLY A 305 -11.21 -18.77 1.51
N ALA A 306 -11.92 -19.60 2.27
CA ALA A 306 -13.02 -19.14 3.11
C ALA A 306 -13.06 -19.92 4.42
N GLU A 307 -13.34 -19.22 5.50
CA GLU A 307 -13.62 -19.79 6.81
C GLU A 307 -15.03 -19.34 7.20
N CYS A 308 -15.94 -20.29 7.35
CA CYS A 308 -17.30 -20.01 7.80
C CYS A 308 -17.47 -20.39 9.26
N THR A 309 -18.12 -19.51 10.00
CA THR A 309 -18.61 -19.82 11.34
C THR A 309 -20.12 -19.77 11.35
N ASP A 310 -20.72 -20.60 12.20
CA ASP A 310 -22.10 -20.43 12.62
C ASP A 310 -22.17 -19.15 13.45
N ALA A 311 -22.24 -18.03 12.75
CA ALA A 311 -22.33 -16.76 13.40
C ALA A 311 -23.74 -16.64 13.99
N VAL A 312 -23.79 -16.37 15.29
CA VAL A 312 -25.02 -15.91 15.94
C VAL A 312 -25.28 -14.49 15.45
N TRP A 313 -25.80 -14.37 14.24
CA TRP A 313 -26.19 -13.08 13.67
C TRP A 313 -27.41 -12.59 14.41
N GLN A 314 -27.23 -11.51 15.15
CA GLN A 314 -28.32 -10.73 15.67
C GLN A 314 -28.39 -9.46 14.84
N SER A 315 -29.53 -9.27 14.20
CA SER A 315 -29.86 -8.01 13.53
C SER A 315 -30.96 -7.30 14.31
N ALA A 316 -30.87 -5.98 14.33
CA ALA A 316 -31.92 -5.12 14.86
C ALA A 316 -32.11 -3.94 13.92
N GLU A 317 -33.37 -3.58 13.68
CA GLU A 317 -33.73 -2.33 13.05
C GLU A 317 -34.19 -1.38 14.16
N LEU A 318 -33.53 -0.23 14.29
CA LEU A 318 -33.75 0.72 15.38
C LEU A 318 -34.11 2.10 14.83
N GLY A 319 -35.26 2.62 15.26
CA GLY A 319 -35.67 3.99 15.07
C GLY A 319 -35.04 4.97 16.05
N ALA A 320 -35.24 6.27 15.81
CA ALA A 320 -34.78 7.31 16.73
C ALA A 320 -35.45 7.17 18.12
N GLY A 321 -34.65 7.10 19.17
CA GLY A 321 -35.05 6.87 20.55
C GLY A 321 -35.08 5.40 20.97
N GLU A 322 -34.77 4.46 20.08
CA GLU A 322 -34.79 3.03 20.39
C GLU A 322 -33.40 2.50 20.75
N ALA A 323 -33.39 1.38 21.49
CA ALA A 323 -32.18 0.64 21.84
C ALA A 323 -32.36 -0.86 21.64
N ALA A 324 -31.28 -1.54 21.25
CA ALA A 324 -31.20 -3.00 21.25
C ALA A 324 -29.96 -3.48 22.02
N ILE A 325 -30.07 -4.72 22.49
CA ILE A 325 -28.94 -5.50 22.99
C ILE A 325 -28.70 -6.61 21.98
N LEU A 326 -27.46 -6.70 21.49
CA LEU A 326 -26.99 -7.67 20.52
C LEU A 326 -25.86 -8.49 21.13
N GLY A 327 -25.70 -9.74 20.68
CA GLY A 327 -24.61 -10.64 21.05
C GLY A 327 -24.60 -11.01 22.53
N ASP A 328 -25.74 -11.45 23.08
CA ASP A 328 -25.88 -11.84 24.49
C ASP A 328 -25.42 -10.76 25.50
N GLY A 329 -25.48 -9.49 25.10
CA GLY A 329 -25.07 -8.36 25.94
C GLY A 329 -23.77 -7.69 25.52
N ALA A 330 -23.04 -8.24 24.54
CA ALA A 330 -21.77 -7.71 24.08
C ALA A 330 -21.87 -6.32 23.40
N ALA A 331 -23.00 -6.03 22.76
CA ALA A 331 -23.29 -4.72 22.19
C ALA A 331 -24.64 -4.19 22.66
N ARG A 332 -24.66 -2.97 23.19
CA ARG A 332 -25.86 -2.18 23.45
C ARG A 332 -25.87 -0.98 22.53
N VAL A 333 -26.80 -0.93 21.60
CA VAL A 333 -26.89 0.14 20.61
C VAL A 333 -28.09 1.00 20.94
N PHE A 334 -27.90 2.32 20.96
CA PHE A 334 -28.96 3.31 21.06
C PHE A 334 -28.89 4.25 19.87
N VAL A 335 -30.01 4.46 19.18
CA VAL A 335 -30.10 5.41 18.07
C VAL A 335 -30.74 6.70 18.57
N SER A 336 -29.97 7.78 18.67
CA SER A 336 -30.50 9.07 19.10
C SER A 336 -31.25 9.80 17.99
N LEU A 337 -30.78 9.68 16.75
CA LEU A 337 -31.34 10.38 15.60
C LEU A 337 -31.00 9.62 14.32
N VAL A 338 -31.95 9.51 13.41
CA VAL A 338 -31.71 9.06 12.04
C VAL A 338 -31.88 10.26 11.12
N GLN A 339 -30.87 10.57 10.32
CA GLN A 339 -30.84 11.75 9.47
C GLN A 339 -31.31 11.41 8.05
N PRO A 340 -31.89 12.38 7.32
CA PRO A 340 -32.35 12.15 5.94
C PRO A 340 -31.21 11.87 4.94
N ASP A 341 -29.96 12.14 5.31
CA ASP A 341 -28.76 11.94 4.49
C ASP A 341 -28.20 10.50 4.55
N GLY A 342 -28.93 9.57 5.19
CA GLY A 342 -28.48 8.18 5.34
C GLY A 342 -27.44 8.00 6.45
N THR A 343 -27.37 8.92 7.41
CA THR A 343 -26.54 8.76 8.61
C THR A 343 -27.39 8.61 9.88
N ALA A 344 -26.83 7.97 10.90
CA ALA A 344 -27.49 7.83 12.21
C ALA A 344 -26.55 8.30 13.33
N ARG A 345 -27.08 9.04 14.31
CA ARG A 345 -26.36 9.31 15.56
C ARG A 345 -26.60 8.17 16.53
N ILE A 346 -25.56 7.43 16.85
CA ILE A 346 -25.61 6.22 17.65
C ILE A 346 -24.72 6.32 18.89
N ALA A 347 -25.11 5.65 19.97
CA ALA A 347 -24.25 5.35 21.10
C ALA A 347 -24.13 3.83 21.22
N VAL A 348 -22.90 3.34 21.35
CA VAL A 348 -22.61 1.91 21.49
C VAL A 348 -22.00 1.67 22.86
N ASN A 349 -22.53 0.71 23.63
CA ASN A 349 -22.08 0.34 24.97
C ASN A 349 -22.03 1.51 25.97
N GLY A 350 -22.96 2.47 25.83
CA GLY A 350 -23.04 3.65 26.71
C GLY A 350 -21.93 4.69 26.45
N LEU A 351 -21.17 4.56 25.37
CA LEU A 351 -20.19 5.54 24.93
C LEU A 351 -20.87 6.79 24.34
N ALA A 352 -20.06 7.84 24.11
CA ALA A 352 -20.52 9.09 23.52
C ALA A 352 -21.19 8.89 22.16
N LEU A 353 -22.17 9.73 21.86
CA LEU A 353 -22.88 9.72 20.58
C LEU A 353 -21.93 10.02 19.42
N SER A 354 -21.78 9.09 18.50
CA SER A 354 -21.08 9.25 17.23
C SER A 354 -22.07 9.26 16.05
N THR A 355 -21.65 9.83 14.92
CA THR A 355 -22.39 9.67 13.66
C THR A 355 -21.86 8.44 12.95
N ALA A 356 -22.75 7.57 12.52
CA ALA A 356 -22.42 6.38 11.76
C ALA A 356 -23.10 6.37 10.38
N GLN A 357 -22.43 5.78 9.39
CA GLN A 357 -22.91 5.64 8.02
C GLN A 357 -23.16 4.17 7.67
N SER A 358 -23.97 3.92 6.65
CA SER A 358 -24.18 2.58 6.11
C SER A 358 -22.84 1.94 5.71
N GLY A 359 -22.65 0.68 6.11
CA GLY A 359 -21.42 -0.09 5.92
C GLY A 359 -20.33 0.17 6.95
N GLN A 360 -20.51 1.13 7.88
CA GLN A 360 -19.51 1.38 8.91
C GLN A 360 -19.49 0.25 9.93
N THR A 361 -18.30 -0.30 10.17
CA THR A 361 -18.05 -1.32 11.20
C THR A 361 -17.29 -0.71 12.37
N THR A 362 -17.72 -1.03 13.59
CA THR A 362 -17.04 -0.69 14.84
C THR A 362 -16.63 -1.98 15.55
N ALA A 363 -15.33 -2.12 15.81
CA ALA A 363 -14.80 -3.24 16.56
C ALA A 363 -15.28 -3.20 18.02
N MET A 364 -15.80 -4.32 18.50
CA MET A 364 -16.25 -4.56 19.86
C MET A 364 -15.22 -5.42 20.62
N ALA A 365 -15.49 -5.75 21.87
CA ALA A 365 -14.69 -6.71 22.63
C ALA A 365 -14.80 -8.13 22.03
N ASP A 366 -13.89 -9.02 22.43
CA ASP A 366 -13.95 -10.47 22.16
C ASP A 366 -14.05 -10.84 20.67
N ASN A 367 -13.32 -10.12 19.82
CA ASN A 367 -13.34 -10.31 18.36
C ASN A 367 -14.74 -10.23 17.75
N CYS A 368 -15.57 -9.33 18.27
CA CYS A 368 -16.88 -9.05 17.71
C CYS A 368 -16.88 -7.71 16.96
N ASP A 369 -17.74 -7.61 15.96
CA ASP A 369 -17.93 -6.41 15.16
C ASP A 369 -19.41 -6.02 15.15
N LEU A 370 -19.67 -4.73 15.33
CA LEU A 370 -20.99 -4.13 15.09
C LEU A 370 -20.93 -3.36 13.77
N THR A 371 -21.73 -3.77 12.79
CA THR A 371 -21.83 -3.10 11.49
C THR A 371 -23.18 -2.40 11.37
N VAL A 372 -23.14 -1.15 10.93
CA VAL A 372 -24.34 -0.42 10.52
C VAL A 372 -24.66 -0.85 9.09
N GLY A 373 -25.81 -1.49 8.92
CA GLY A 373 -26.37 -1.85 7.61
C GLY A 373 -26.99 -0.63 6.94
N ASP A 374 -28.18 -0.79 6.36
CA ASP A 374 -28.89 0.32 5.72
C ASP A 374 -29.37 1.36 6.75
N VAL A 375 -29.33 2.64 6.37
CA VAL A 375 -29.88 3.75 7.15
C VAL A 375 -30.98 4.41 6.33
N SER A 376 -32.23 4.03 6.64
CA SER A 376 -33.42 4.56 5.99
C SER A 376 -33.85 5.88 6.64
N ARG A 377 -34.91 6.52 6.12
CA ARG A 377 -35.45 7.77 6.70
C ARG A 377 -35.96 7.64 8.14
N ARG A 378 -36.19 6.42 8.65
CA ARG A 378 -36.84 6.19 9.94
C ARG A 378 -36.06 5.30 10.88
N ALA A 379 -35.19 4.45 10.35
CA ALA A 379 -34.47 3.47 11.14
C ALA A 379 -33.10 3.17 10.54
N ALA A 380 -32.17 2.77 11.39
CA ALA A 380 -30.90 2.20 11.02
C ALA A 380 -30.90 0.69 11.31
N GLN A 381 -30.39 -0.11 10.39
CA GLN A 381 -30.17 -1.53 10.58
C GLN A 381 -28.80 -1.75 11.21
N PHE A 382 -28.75 -2.63 12.19
CA PHE A 382 -27.54 -3.03 12.87
C PHE A 382 -27.39 -4.53 12.75
N SER A 383 -26.16 -4.97 12.54
CA SER A 383 -25.79 -6.36 12.60
C SER A 383 -24.59 -6.55 13.51
N PHE A 384 -24.66 -7.59 14.34
CA PHE A 384 -23.60 -7.95 15.25
C PHE A 384 -23.10 -9.37 14.95
N ALA A 385 -21.78 -9.53 14.89
CA ALA A 385 -21.13 -10.83 14.67
C ALA A 385 -19.90 -10.96 15.57
N CYS A 386 -19.70 -12.15 16.15
CA CYS A 386 -18.47 -12.51 16.85
C CYS A 386 -17.72 -13.59 16.07
N TYR A 387 -16.38 -13.50 16.12
CA TYR A 387 -15.49 -14.46 15.49
C TYR A 387 -14.73 -15.21 16.58
N ASN A 388 -14.94 -16.52 16.67
CA ASN A 388 -14.21 -17.40 17.59
C ASN A 388 -12.78 -17.68 17.12
#